data_AF-A0A6J5TWG7-F1
#
_entry.id   AF-A0A6J5TWG7-F1
#
_cell.length_a   1.000
_cell.length_b   1.000
_cell.length_c   1.000
_cell.angle_alpha   90.00
_cell.angle_beta   90.00
_cell.angle_gamma   90.00
#
_symmetry.space_group_name_H-M   'P 1'
#
loop_
_entity.id
_entity.type
_entity.pdbx_description
1 polymer ?
#
loop_
_entity_poly.entity_id
_entity_poly.type
_entity_poly.pdbx_seq_one_letter_code
_entity_poly.pdbx_strand_id
1 'polypeptide(L)'
;MKQLPKTLALNEKELCKYFEPGNHVKVVSGTLEGATGMVVKVEQHVLIILSDITKEHIPVFADDVVESSEVTSASCCSDAGASTRLSKSPWAR
;
A
#
# COMPACT_ATOMS: atom_id res chain seq x y z
N MET A 1 10.26 -14.55 17.61
CA MET A 1 9.65 -14.75 16.27
C MET A 1 9.57 -16.25 16.01
N LYS A 2 8.36 -16.80 15.85
CA LYS A 2 8.19 -18.22 15.55
C LYS A 2 8.55 -18.43 14.09
N GLN A 3 9.79 -18.84 13.82
CA GLN A 3 10.18 -19.26 12.48
C GLN A 3 9.37 -20.51 12.13
N LEU A 4 8.63 -20.46 11.03
CA LEU A 4 7.99 -21.63 10.45
C LEU A 4 9.04 -22.37 9.62
N PRO A 5 9.46 -23.59 10.01
CA PRO A 5 10.57 -24.26 9.34
C PRO A 5 10.21 -24.89 7.99
N LYS A 6 8.94 -24.85 7.56
CA LYS A 6 8.42 -25.49 6.34
C LYS A 6 7.21 -24.75 5.77
N THR A 7 7.05 -24.73 4.45
CA THR A 7 5.82 -24.29 3.78
C THR A 7 4.65 -25.16 4.22
N LEU A 8 3.56 -24.54 4.67
CA LEU A 8 2.32 -25.23 5.02
C LEU A 8 1.32 -25.10 3.86
N ALA A 9 0.67 -26.20 3.50
CA ALA A 9 -0.47 -26.17 2.60
C ALA A 9 -1.72 -25.79 3.42
N LEU A 10 -2.31 -24.65 3.10
CA LEU A 10 -3.53 -24.13 3.71
C LEU A 10 -4.56 -23.85 2.62
N ASN A 11 -5.84 -23.97 2.96
CA ASN A 11 -6.90 -23.56 2.05
C ASN A 11 -7.09 -22.05 2.12
N GLU A 12 -7.47 -21.41 1.01
CA GLU A 12 -7.73 -19.96 0.97
C GLU A 12 -8.77 -19.53 2.02
N LYS A 13 -9.76 -20.39 2.31
CA LYS A 13 -10.81 -20.15 3.32
C LYS A 13 -10.30 -20.07 4.77
N GLU A 14 -9.08 -20.55 5.02
CA GLU A 14 -8.44 -20.54 6.34
C GLU A 14 -7.51 -19.33 6.52
N LEU A 15 -7.36 -18.51 5.47
CA LEU A 15 -6.48 -17.35 5.45
C LEU A 15 -7.30 -16.08 5.35
N CYS A 16 -6.84 -15.04 6.05
CA CYS A 16 -7.33 -13.68 5.89
C CYS A 16 -6.13 -12.75 5.66
N LYS A 17 -6.37 -11.67 4.91
CA LYS A 17 -5.39 -10.60 4.78
C LYS A 17 -5.18 -9.94 6.14
N TYR A 18 -3.93 -9.67 6.49
CA TYR A 18 -3.55 -9.01 7.73
C TYR A 18 -2.98 -7.63 7.42
N PHE A 19 -3.40 -6.63 8.19
CA PHE A 19 -2.95 -5.24 8.05
C PHE A 19 -2.65 -4.65 9.42
N GLU A 20 -1.71 -3.71 9.46
CA GLU A 20 -1.36 -2.92 10.63
C GLU A 20 -1.71 -1.44 10.41
N PRO A 21 -2.07 -0.70 11.48
CA PRO A 21 -2.17 0.75 11.40
C PRO A 21 -0.86 1.37 10.85
N GLY A 22 -0.98 2.26 9.88
CA GLY A 22 0.13 2.87 9.15
C GLY A 22 0.36 2.28 7.76
N ASN A 23 -0.14 1.09 7.44
CA ASN A 23 -0.09 0.59 6.07
C ASN A 23 -0.94 1.47 5.14
N HIS A 24 -0.41 1.77 3.95
CA HIS A 24 -1.23 2.33 2.88
C HIS A 24 -1.89 1.21 2.11
N VAL A 25 -3.15 1.39 1.78
CA VAL A 25 -3.95 0.42 1.06
C VAL A 25 -4.76 1.10 -0.03
N LYS A 26 -5.09 0.32 -1.04
CA LYS A 26 -6.00 0.70 -2.11
C LYS A 26 -7.16 -0.26 -2.14
N VAL A 27 -8.36 0.30 -2.25
CA VAL A 27 -9.59 -0.46 -2.45
C VAL A 27 -9.62 -0.94 -3.90
N VAL A 28 -9.69 -2.26 -4.11
CA VAL A 28 -9.69 -2.89 -5.44
C VAL A 28 -11.05 -3.48 -5.82
N SER A 29 -11.98 -3.57 -4.87
CA SER A 29 -13.35 -4.03 -5.10
C SER A 29 -14.35 -3.36 -4.15
N GLY A 30 -15.63 -3.39 -4.52
CA GLY A 30 -16.72 -2.82 -3.72
C GLY A 30 -17.08 -1.38 -4.12
N THR A 31 -17.95 -0.75 -3.34
CA THR A 31 -18.53 0.58 -3.67
C THR A 31 -17.49 1.70 -3.71
N LEU A 32 -16.36 1.52 -3.04
CA LEU A 32 -15.29 2.51 -2.88
C LEU A 32 -14.04 2.15 -3.71
N GLU A 33 -14.20 1.32 -4.74
CA GLU A 33 -13.12 0.90 -5.63
C GLU A 33 -12.31 2.11 -6.13
N GLY A 34 -10.98 1.97 -6.09
CA GLY A 34 -10.05 3.01 -6.50
C GLY A 34 -9.65 3.99 -5.39
N ALA A 35 -10.38 4.04 -4.27
CA ALA A 35 -9.98 4.84 -3.12
C ALA A 35 -8.64 4.36 -2.53
N THR A 36 -7.79 5.30 -2.14
CA THR A 36 -6.52 5.05 -1.44
C THR A 36 -6.55 5.69 -0.07
N GLY A 37 -5.84 5.10 0.88
CA GLY A 37 -5.68 5.69 2.19
C GLY A 37 -4.79 4.89 3.12
N MET A 38 -4.52 5.48 4.27
CA MET A 38 -3.74 4.86 5.34
C MET A 38 -4.65 4.16 6.34
N VAL A 39 -4.33 2.93 6.72
CA VAL A 39 -5.03 2.21 7.79
C VAL A 39 -4.76 2.94 9.11
N VAL A 40 -5.82 3.42 9.76
CA VAL A 40 -5.72 4.07 11.09
C VAL A 40 -6.20 3.17 12.21
N LYS A 41 -7.05 2.18 11.90
CA LYS A 41 -7.55 1.20 12.85
C LYS A 41 -7.93 -0.10 12.14
N VAL A 42 -7.76 -1.23 12.82
CA VAL A 42 -8.17 -2.56 12.35
C VAL A 42 -9.13 -3.16 13.36
N GLU A 43 -10.33 -3.51 12.90
CA GLU A 43 -11.38 -4.16 13.68
C GLU A 43 -11.75 -5.49 13.02
N GLN A 44 -11.09 -6.57 13.47
CA GLN A 44 -11.24 -7.92 12.90
C GLN A 44 -11.04 -7.94 11.37
N HIS A 45 -12.13 -7.95 10.60
CA HIS A 45 -12.13 -8.01 9.13
C HIS A 45 -12.43 -6.67 8.47
N VAL A 46 -12.66 -5.62 9.25
CA VAL A 46 -12.94 -4.26 8.78
C VAL A 46 -11.74 -3.37 9.11
N LEU A 47 -11.22 -2.70 8.09
CA LEU A 47 -10.20 -1.69 8.22
C LEU A 47 -10.87 -0.32 8.22
N ILE A 48 -10.43 0.56 9.11
CA ILE A 48 -10.77 1.97 9.03
C ILE A 48 -9.57 2.65 8.39
N ILE A 49 -9.77 3.16 7.17
CA ILE A 49 -8.75 3.90 6.44
C ILE A 49 -9.03 5.40 6.50
N LEU A 50 -7.99 6.21 6.51
CA LEU A 50 -8.06 7.65 6.27
C LEU A 50 -7.80 7.88 4.79
N SER A 51 -8.82 8.33 4.06
CA SER A 51 -8.73 8.59 2.61
C SER A 51 -7.72 9.69 2.30
N ASP A 52 -6.89 9.49 1.29
CA ASP A 52 -5.91 10.49 0.88
C ASP A 52 -6.55 11.73 0.25
N ILE A 53 -7.67 11.53 -0.46
CA ILE A 53 -8.35 12.57 -1.24
C ILE A 53 -9.33 13.37 -0.35
N THR A 54 -10.21 12.67 0.36
CA THR A 54 -11.29 13.32 1.13
C THR A 54 -10.89 13.61 2.57
N LYS A 55 -9.81 12.98 3.08
CA LYS A 55 -9.40 13.04 4.49
C LYS A 55 -10.49 12.56 5.47
N GLU A 56 -11.42 11.74 4.99
CA GLU A 56 -12.47 11.13 5.79
C GLU A 56 -12.08 9.70 6.22
N HIS A 57 -12.65 9.26 7.34
CA HIS A 57 -12.53 7.89 7.81
C HIS A 57 -13.53 7.00 7.09
N ILE A 58 -13.03 5.95 6.44
CA ILE A 58 -13.84 5.07 5.60
C ILE A 58 -13.66 3.62 6.08
N PRO A 59 -14.75 2.92 6.46
CA PRO A 59 -14.70 1.51 6.76
C PRO A 59 -14.69 0.68 5.48
N VAL A 60 -13.73 -0.24 5.35
CA VAL A 60 -13.57 -1.13 4.19
C VAL A 60 -13.25 -2.55 4.66
N PHE A 61 -13.68 -3.57 3.91
CA PHE A 61 -13.32 -4.95 4.25
C PHE A 61 -11.87 -5.25 3.87
N ALA A 62 -11.19 -6.06 4.68
CA ALA A 62 -9.82 -6.47 4.40
C ALA A 62 -9.70 -7.19 3.04
N ASP A 63 -10.73 -7.92 2.62
CA ASP A 63 -10.77 -8.65 1.35
C ASP A 63 -10.81 -7.71 0.14
N ASP A 64 -11.42 -6.53 0.31
CA ASP A 64 -11.61 -5.54 -0.75
C ASP A 64 -10.39 -4.63 -0.97
N VAL A 65 -9.34 -4.77 -0.16
CA VAL A 65 -8.16 -3.93 -0.22
C VAL A 65 -6.88 -4.72 -0.52
N VAL A 66 -5.90 -4.00 -1.05
CA VAL A 66 -4.53 -4.50 -1.28
C VAL A 66 -3.53 -3.50 -0.71
N GLU A 67 -2.44 -4.00 -0.12
CA GLU A 67 -1.34 -3.16 0.35
C GLU A 67 -0.75 -2.34 -0.81
N SER A 68 -0.63 -1.04 -0.60
CA SER A 68 -0.08 -0.10 -1.57
C SER A 68 1.27 0.39 -1.07
N SER A 69 2.29 0.28 -1.91
CA SER A 69 3.65 0.80 -1.65
C SER A 69 3.78 2.30 -1.94
N GLU A 70 2.70 2.95 -2.39
CA GLU A 70 2.66 4.37 -2.70
C GLU A 70 2.70 5.20 -1.41
N VAL A 71 3.92 5.52 -0.98
CA VAL A 71 4.16 6.52 0.05
C VAL A 71 4.14 7.88 -0.64
N THR A 72 3.13 8.69 -0.36
CA THR A 72 3.17 10.13 -0.69
C THR A 72 4.22 10.77 0.21
N SER A 73 5.49 10.63 -0.15
CA SER A 73 6.57 11.37 0.48
C SER A 73 6.40 12.83 0.09
N ALA A 74 5.94 13.65 1.05
CA ALA A 74 6.12 15.08 0.96
C ALA A 74 7.62 15.38 1.09
N SER A 75 8.40 15.10 0.04
CA SER A 75 9.73 15.66 -0.12
C SER A 75 9.54 17.13 -0.51
N CYS A 76 9.44 17.96 0.53
CA CYS A 76 9.59 19.40 0.36
C CYS A 76 10.98 19.66 -0.24
N CYS A 77 10.98 20.43 -1.33
CA CYS A 77 12.13 20.78 -2.12
C CYS A 77 13.29 21.28 -1.24
N SER A 78 14.43 20.61 -1.33
CA SER A 78 15.73 21.23 -1.08
C SER A 78 16.43 21.34 -2.43
N ASP A 79 16.20 22.46 -3.12
CA ASP A 79 16.97 22.82 -4.31
C ASP A 79 18.45 22.97 -3.93
N ALA A 80 19.31 22.18 -4.56
CA ALA A 80 20.69 22.54 -4.83
C ALA A 80 21.11 21.84 -6.13
N GLY A 81 21.03 22.59 -7.23
CA GLY A 81 21.38 22.09 -8.55
C GLY A 81 22.86 21.76 -8.73
N ALA A 82 23.15 20.89 -9.68
CA ALA A 82 24.27 21.07 -10.60
C ALA A 82 24.04 20.25 -11.88
N SER A 83 23.89 21.01 -12.96
CA SER A 83 24.14 20.62 -14.34
C SER A 83 25.36 19.70 -14.48
N THR A 84 25.23 18.59 -15.19
CA THR A 84 26.10 18.37 -16.36
C THR A 84 25.53 17.34 -17.33
N ARG A 85 25.60 17.75 -18.59
CA ARG A 85 25.23 17.06 -19.82
C ARG A 85 26.42 16.23 -20.33
N LEU A 86 26.11 15.29 -21.23
CA LEU A 86 26.98 14.42 -22.07
C LEU A 86 27.36 13.07 -21.42
N SER A 87 27.31 11.93 -22.11
CA SER A 87 27.36 11.68 -23.56
C SER A 87 26.67 10.37 -23.99
N LYS A 88 25.94 10.43 -25.11
CA LYS A 88 25.91 9.49 -26.26
C LYS A 88 26.01 7.96 -25.98
N SER A 89 24.91 7.26 -26.32
CA SER A 89 24.74 5.98 -27.09
C SER A 89 25.99 5.26 -27.65
N PRO A 90 25.99 3.97 -28.09
CA PRO A 90 24.86 3.06 -28.48
C PRO A 90 25.09 1.53 -28.18
N TRP A 91 24.20 0.66 -28.71
CA TRP A 91 24.30 -0.81 -28.91
C TRP A 91 23.39 -1.64 -27.96
N ALA A 92 22.21 -2.18 -28.31
CA ALA A 92 21.77 -3.00 -29.45
C ALA A 92 22.24 -4.48 -29.43
N ARG A 93 21.75 -5.31 -28.51
CA ARG A 93 21.58 -6.76 -28.75
C ARG A 93 20.69 -7.39 -27.69
#